data_AF-A0A182UJM6-F1
#
_entry.id   AF-A0A182UJM6-F1
#
_cell.length_a   1.000
_cell.length_b   1.000
_cell.length_c   1.000
_cell.angle_alpha   90.00
_cell.angle_beta   90.00
_cell.angle_gamma   90.00
#
_symmetry.space_group_name_H-M   'P 1'
#
loop_
_entity.id
_entity.type
_entity.pdbx_description
1 polymer ?
#
loop_
_entity_poly.entity_id
_entity_poly.type
_entity_poly.pdbx_seq_one_letter_code
_entity_poly.pdbx_strand_id
1 'polypeptide(L)'
;MSTDWRANHSDEEEDEQDDVFAGRSGLILTVDCASYMFEQEGGESESRFVEVLHIIEAMMRNKVVTNETDLVGVVFYNTKHNPAPETEEELQPGLVAPRQCAIYLPLGATSVEMIRKVRGMRESDDLFGFDAKYGHAQGTSLSNVLWLCSRMFSHCGYKLAQSTIVLFTSNDQPHDSSSSEYQQALVKARDLQQKEIFVELVPMSDSFECGKFYKEFLCTVLEEELDEFECPVYEQSKERLLHRLFVRSYKKRSIAGIKWHLSDDVSLAVNVYSLRRRPRYPKKVRLLRTTNEVIVSKRVHVSSTFCDEREEEDTKVLLPGEQRKSIAIGGEKVSFKPEEVAQMKQLLPPGIRLLGFKPASVIKMTNHLRSSLFLYPNESYINGSTTLYRALYEKCLEKNQVAICMLTMRRKQPSKLVALVPQTELAHDPLGEADRHCGFRVDFIPFAGDIRKLPFLEESATASEVTDEQTDLFKKMIKKVKFKFHPTHFEDPSSQNLFINIESLVFDVEDAELFDSTRPDCDRIDTKLEPILTDMERLFGEDVEEAPKRRRNEGTDHDCEPRAKGPRVAPVNDEELVNLLKQGKVGSLTIPVLKDYLQRQGVRGISQLTKSGLGRKMGSVDG
;
A
#
# COMPACT_ATOMS: atom_id res chain seq x y z
N MET A 1 20.05 -4.69 -6.61
CA MET A 1 19.11 -4.50 -7.74
C MET A 1 17.71 -4.80 -7.24
N SER A 2 16.93 -3.76 -6.94
CA SER A 2 15.56 -3.88 -6.44
C SER A 2 14.65 -4.36 -7.57
N THR A 3 14.34 -5.65 -7.62
CA THR A 3 13.28 -6.16 -8.48
C THR A 3 11.96 -5.90 -7.76
N ASP A 4 11.36 -4.76 -8.07
CA ASP A 4 9.97 -4.46 -7.74
C ASP A 4 9.09 -5.60 -8.22
N TRP A 5 8.17 -6.04 -7.36
CA TRP A 5 7.18 -7.07 -7.66
C TRP A 5 6.18 -6.53 -8.69
N ARG A 6 6.59 -6.52 -9.95
CA ARG A 6 5.67 -6.48 -11.08
C ARG A 6 4.94 -7.81 -11.06
N ALA A 7 3.64 -7.77 -10.79
CA ALA A 7 2.72 -8.79 -11.25
C ALA A 7 2.82 -8.78 -12.78
N ASN A 8 3.72 -9.58 -13.32
CA ASN A 8 3.77 -9.87 -14.74
C ASN A 8 2.53 -10.73 -15.02
N HIS A 9 1.45 -10.08 -15.45
CA HIS A 9 0.29 -10.75 -16.06
C HIS A 9 0.67 -11.13 -17.50
N SER A 10 1.59 -12.06 -17.61
CA SER A 10 1.88 -12.77 -18.85
C SER A 10 2.50 -14.09 -18.41
N ASP A 11 1.64 -15.07 -18.20
CA ASP A 11 1.87 -16.49 -18.49
C ASP A 11 0.53 -17.17 -18.20
N GLU A 12 -0.24 -17.35 -19.27
CA GLU A 12 -1.31 -18.35 -19.38
C GLU A 12 -0.63 -19.72 -19.45
N GLU A 13 -0.32 -20.27 -18.29
CA GLU A 13 -0.20 -21.72 -18.10
C GLU A 13 -1.08 -22.04 -16.91
N GLU A 14 -2.08 -22.87 -17.16
CA GLU A 14 -3.11 -23.36 -16.26
C GLU A 14 -2.50 -23.89 -14.95
N ASP A 15 -2.45 -23.04 -13.92
CA ASP A 15 -2.74 -23.53 -12.58
C ASP A 15 -4.28 -23.48 -12.48
N GLU A 16 -4.92 -24.63 -12.68
CA GLU A 16 -6.34 -24.89 -12.35
C GLU A 16 -6.56 -24.77 -10.83
N GLN A 17 -6.38 -23.55 -10.32
CA GLN A 17 -7.05 -23.06 -9.15
C GLN A 17 -7.48 -21.66 -9.53
N ASP A 18 -8.69 -21.58 -10.11
CA ASP A 18 -9.47 -20.35 -10.13
C ASP A 18 -9.48 -19.81 -8.69
N ASP A 19 -8.57 -18.90 -8.38
CA ASP A 19 -8.75 -18.00 -7.26
C ASP A 19 -10.10 -17.31 -7.54
N VAL A 20 -11.14 -17.72 -6.81
CA VAL A 20 -12.54 -17.24 -6.86
C VAL A 20 -12.66 -15.71 -6.71
N PHE A 21 -11.54 -15.01 -6.49
CA PHE A 21 -11.41 -13.59 -6.21
C PHE A 21 -11.43 -12.68 -7.44
N ALA A 22 -11.79 -13.18 -8.63
CA ALA A 22 -12.21 -12.35 -9.75
C ALA A 22 -13.71 -12.07 -9.65
N GLY A 23 -14.08 -10.93 -9.04
CA GLY A 23 -15.47 -10.47 -9.03
C GLY A 23 -15.59 -9.01 -8.63
N ARG A 24 -16.57 -8.32 -9.22
CA ARG A 24 -16.90 -6.92 -8.90
C ARG A 24 -17.55 -6.87 -7.52
N SER A 25 -17.39 -5.78 -6.78
CA SER A 25 -18.19 -5.58 -5.56
C SER A 25 -19.46 -4.85 -5.92
N GLY A 26 -20.61 -5.30 -5.42
CA GLY A 26 -21.86 -4.55 -5.52
C GLY A 26 -22.12 -3.78 -4.22
N LEU A 27 -22.40 -2.48 -4.33
CA LEU A 27 -22.79 -1.63 -3.21
C LEU A 27 -24.15 -0.99 -3.53
N ILE A 28 -25.15 -1.21 -2.67
CA ILE A 28 -26.46 -0.55 -2.79
C ILE A 28 -26.63 0.39 -1.59
N LEU A 29 -26.76 1.68 -1.86
CA LEU A 29 -26.99 2.73 -0.89
C LEU A 29 -28.51 2.93 -0.78
N THR A 30 -29.08 2.52 0.35
CA THR A 30 -30.52 2.48 0.60
C THR A 30 -30.87 3.62 1.55
N VAL A 31 -31.66 4.58 1.07
CA VAL A 31 -31.97 5.83 1.79
C VAL A 31 -33.42 5.85 2.21
N ASP A 32 -33.65 6.14 3.49
CA ASP A 32 -34.95 6.44 4.04
C ASP A 32 -35.45 7.80 3.55
N CYS A 33 -36.61 7.82 2.92
CA CYS A 33 -37.24 9.05 2.41
C CYS A 33 -38.54 9.41 3.14
N ALA A 34 -38.73 8.95 4.38
CA ALA A 34 -39.82 9.44 5.23
C ALA A 34 -39.64 10.93 5.61
N SER A 35 -40.73 11.61 5.95
CA SER A 35 -40.76 13.07 6.18
C SER A 35 -39.72 13.57 7.22
N TYR A 36 -39.47 12.80 8.28
CA TYR A 36 -38.51 13.17 9.33
C TYR A 36 -37.07 13.29 8.83
N MET A 37 -36.70 12.64 7.72
CA MET A 37 -35.36 12.76 7.13
C MET A 37 -35.13 14.12 6.46
N PHE A 38 -36.20 14.86 6.17
CA PHE A 38 -36.18 16.15 5.50
C PHE A 38 -36.34 17.33 6.48
N GLU A 39 -36.63 17.03 7.75
CA GLU A 39 -36.70 18.03 8.82
C GLU A 39 -35.28 18.50 9.20
N GLN A 40 -35.14 19.80 9.48
CA GLN A 40 -33.90 20.39 10.00
C GLN A 40 -33.95 20.34 11.53
N GLU A 41 -33.08 19.54 12.15
CA GLU A 41 -32.96 19.50 13.61
C GLU A 41 -32.01 20.61 14.10
N GLY A 42 -32.38 21.29 15.19
CA GLY A 42 -31.42 21.97 16.06
C GLY A 42 -30.59 23.13 15.48
N GLY A 43 -31.06 23.84 14.44
CA GLY A 43 -30.31 24.96 13.86
C GLY A 43 -29.19 24.56 12.91
N GLU A 44 -29.13 23.28 12.50
CA GLU A 44 -28.31 22.82 11.38
C GLU A 44 -28.81 23.42 10.05
N SER A 45 -27.88 23.76 9.16
CA SER A 45 -28.19 24.43 7.89
C SER A 45 -28.76 23.50 6.81
N GLU A 46 -28.60 22.19 6.96
CA GLU A 46 -28.97 21.17 5.97
C GLU A 46 -29.84 20.08 6.63
N SER A 47 -30.73 19.45 5.88
CA SER A 47 -31.52 18.31 6.37
C SER A 47 -30.71 17.02 6.34
N ARG A 48 -31.12 16.01 7.12
CA ARG A 48 -30.43 14.70 7.17
C ARG A 48 -30.42 14.00 5.81
N PHE A 49 -31.44 14.21 4.98
CA PHE A 49 -31.44 13.69 3.62
C PHE A 49 -30.37 14.35 2.73
N VAL A 50 -30.18 15.67 2.82
CA VAL A 50 -29.13 16.40 2.08
C VAL A 50 -27.74 15.92 2.54
N GLU A 51 -27.57 15.67 3.83
CA GLU A 51 -26.36 15.08 4.38
C GLU A 51 -26.10 13.67 3.84
N VAL A 52 -27.12 12.81 3.71
CA VAL A 52 -26.98 11.50 3.07
C VAL A 52 -26.53 11.65 1.61
N LEU A 53 -27.08 12.60 0.85
CA LEU A 53 -26.63 12.85 -0.52
C LEU A 53 -25.16 13.27 -0.58
N HIS A 54 -24.71 14.09 0.38
CA HIS A 54 -23.30 14.46 0.50
C HIS A 54 -22.41 13.24 0.77
N ILE A 55 -22.82 12.35 1.69
CA ILE A 55 -22.10 11.10 1.98
C ILE A 55 -22.07 10.19 0.74
N ILE A 56 -23.19 10.03 0.03
CA ILE A 56 -23.27 9.22 -1.19
C ILE A 56 -22.33 9.77 -2.27
N GLU A 57 -22.36 11.08 -2.51
CA GLU A 57 -21.46 11.75 -3.45
C GLU A 57 -19.99 11.47 -3.11
N ALA A 58 -19.62 11.67 -1.85
CA ALA A 58 -18.28 11.38 -1.34
C ALA A 58 -17.87 9.92 -1.51
N MET A 59 -18.76 8.98 -1.18
CA MET A 59 -18.52 7.54 -1.35
C MET A 59 -18.30 7.19 -2.82
N MET A 60 -19.08 7.76 -3.73
CA MET A 60 -18.94 7.53 -5.18
C MET A 60 -17.61 8.10 -5.70
N ARG A 61 -17.24 9.33 -5.33
CA ARG A 61 -15.94 9.93 -5.70
C ARG A 61 -14.77 9.04 -5.23
N ASN A 62 -14.81 8.57 -3.99
CA ASN A 62 -13.80 7.67 -3.45
C ASN A 62 -13.78 6.30 -4.16
N LYS A 63 -14.93 5.77 -4.56
CA LYS A 63 -15.00 4.52 -5.34
C LYS A 63 -14.29 4.63 -6.68
N VAL A 64 -14.42 5.76 -7.37
CA VAL A 64 -13.66 6.03 -8.62
C VAL A 64 -12.15 5.99 -8.36
N VAL A 65 -11.69 6.54 -7.23
CA VAL A 65 -10.27 6.56 -6.82
C VAL A 65 -9.74 5.18 -6.42
N THR A 66 -10.57 4.35 -5.79
CA THR A 66 -10.16 3.09 -5.16
C THR A 66 -10.31 1.85 -6.04
N ASN A 67 -11.44 1.71 -6.74
CA ASN A 67 -11.72 0.56 -7.61
C ASN A 67 -12.78 0.89 -8.68
N GLU A 68 -12.32 1.11 -9.91
CA GLU A 68 -13.15 1.42 -11.09
C GLU A 68 -14.14 0.30 -11.47
N THR A 69 -13.95 -0.92 -10.95
CA THR A 69 -14.78 -2.09 -11.31
C THR A 69 -15.94 -2.36 -10.35
N ASP A 70 -16.00 -1.66 -9.22
CA ASP A 70 -17.11 -1.81 -8.28
C ASP A 70 -18.39 -1.19 -8.84
N LEU A 71 -19.53 -1.81 -8.54
CA LEU A 71 -20.85 -1.35 -8.93
C LEU A 71 -21.49 -0.62 -7.75
N VAL A 72 -22.09 0.53 -8.02
CA VAL A 72 -22.85 1.32 -7.04
C VAL A 72 -24.27 1.53 -7.56
N GLY A 73 -25.26 1.40 -6.67
CA GLY A 73 -26.65 1.73 -6.93
C GLY A 73 -27.26 2.49 -5.75
N VAL A 74 -28.32 3.26 -5.99
CA VAL A 74 -29.02 4.05 -4.97
C VAL A 74 -30.51 3.74 -5.02
N VAL A 75 -31.06 3.36 -3.87
CA VAL A 75 -32.47 2.99 -3.69
C VAL A 75 -33.09 3.89 -2.64
N PHE A 76 -34.26 4.44 -2.95
CA PHE A 76 -35.09 5.18 -2.02
C PHE A 76 -36.23 4.29 -1.54
N TYR A 77 -36.52 4.30 -0.24
CA TYR A 77 -37.70 3.68 0.33
C TYR A 77 -38.47 4.69 1.18
N ASN A 78 -39.71 4.37 1.56
CA ASN A 78 -40.65 5.36 2.09
C ASN A 78 -41.00 6.46 1.07
N THR A 79 -41.05 6.12 -0.22
CA THR A 79 -41.55 7.02 -1.27
C THR A 79 -43.05 6.80 -1.54
N LYS A 80 -43.77 7.83 -2.02
CA LYS A 80 -45.19 7.69 -2.41
C LYS A 80 -45.35 7.21 -3.85
N HIS A 81 -44.45 7.65 -4.71
CA HIS A 81 -44.38 7.42 -6.14
C HIS A 81 -43.09 6.67 -6.47
N ASN A 82 -43.16 5.83 -7.50
CA ASN A 82 -42.01 5.16 -8.09
C ASN A 82 -41.92 5.62 -9.55
N PRO A 83 -41.20 6.72 -9.83
CA PRO A 83 -41.07 7.21 -11.19
C PRO A 83 -40.35 6.18 -12.06
N ALA A 84 -40.73 6.11 -13.34
CA ALA A 84 -39.99 5.30 -14.29
C ALA A 84 -38.57 5.87 -14.48
N PRO A 85 -37.58 5.02 -14.83
CA PRO A 85 -36.24 5.51 -15.17
C PRO A 85 -36.31 6.55 -16.29
N GLU A 86 -35.44 7.55 -16.25
CA GLU A 86 -35.51 8.69 -17.19
C GLU A 86 -34.98 8.31 -18.58
N THR A 87 -34.10 7.31 -18.64
CA THR A 87 -33.49 6.81 -19.88
C THR A 87 -33.75 5.31 -20.04
N GLU A 88 -33.87 4.84 -21.28
CA GLU A 88 -34.01 3.41 -21.60
C GLU A 88 -32.79 2.58 -21.13
N GLU A 89 -31.62 3.21 -21.02
CA GLU A 89 -30.38 2.59 -20.50
C GLU A 89 -30.41 2.31 -18.99
N GLU A 90 -31.18 3.10 -18.23
CA GLU A 90 -31.43 2.85 -16.80
C GLU A 90 -32.48 1.74 -16.59
N LEU A 91 -33.18 1.33 -17.65
CA LEU A 91 -34.24 0.33 -17.60
C LEU A 91 -33.64 -1.08 -17.58
N GLN A 92 -33.50 -1.67 -16.38
CA GLN A 92 -33.12 -3.08 -16.27
C GLN A 92 -34.34 -3.97 -16.58
N PRO A 93 -34.33 -4.75 -17.68
CA PRO A 93 -35.49 -5.56 -18.06
C PRO A 93 -35.81 -6.60 -16.98
N GLY A 94 -37.04 -6.55 -16.47
CA GLY A 94 -37.53 -7.47 -15.43
C GLY A 94 -37.29 -7.04 -13.99
N LEU A 95 -36.75 -5.85 -13.73
CA LEU A 95 -36.63 -5.27 -12.39
C LEU A 95 -37.76 -4.25 -12.16
N VAL A 96 -38.68 -4.55 -11.24
CA VAL A 96 -39.77 -3.65 -10.85
C VAL A 96 -39.67 -3.39 -9.35
N ALA A 97 -39.57 -2.12 -8.96
CA ALA A 97 -39.52 -1.76 -7.55
C ALA A 97 -40.89 -2.01 -6.89
N PRO A 98 -40.93 -2.61 -5.68
CA PRO A 98 -42.16 -2.81 -4.92
C PRO A 98 -42.77 -1.47 -4.49
N ARG A 99 -44.00 -1.50 -3.96
CA ARG A 99 -44.68 -0.30 -3.46
C ARG A 99 -43.82 0.40 -2.40
N GLN A 100 -43.84 1.73 -2.44
CA GLN A 100 -43.07 2.61 -1.56
C GLN A 100 -41.54 2.50 -1.66
N CYS A 101 -41.04 1.95 -2.78
CA CYS A 101 -39.64 1.93 -3.14
C CYS A 101 -39.45 2.56 -4.52
N ALA A 102 -38.32 3.26 -4.71
CA ALA A 102 -37.91 3.80 -6.00
C ALA A 102 -36.41 3.54 -6.22
N ILE A 103 -36.03 3.28 -7.46
CA ILE A 103 -34.62 3.13 -7.85
C ILE A 103 -34.16 4.50 -8.36
N TYR A 104 -33.26 5.15 -7.64
CA TYR A 104 -32.70 6.43 -8.05
C TYR A 104 -31.54 6.26 -9.04
N LEU A 105 -30.65 5.33 -8.72
CA LEU A 105 -29.55 4.90 -9.58
C LEU A 105 -29.56 3.37 -9.70
N PRO A 106 -29.63 2.82 -10.92
CA PRO A 106 -29.50 1.38 -11.12
C PRO A 106 -28.09 0.92 -10.71
N LEU A 107 -27.95 -0.36 -10.38
CA LEU A 107 -26.66 -0.92 -10.00
C LEU A 107 -25.75 -0.99 -11.23
N GLY A 108 -24.73 -0.12 -11.29
CA GLY A 108 -23.83 0.03 -12.43
C GLY A 108 -22.44 0.51 -12.02
N ALA A 109 -21.50 0.54 -12.96
CA ALA A 109 -20.17 1.08 -12.70
C ALA A 109 -20.27 2.59 -12.46
N THR A 110 -19.60 3.09 -11.41
CA THR A 110 -19.66 4.51 -11.04
C THR A 110 -19.21 5.39 -12.20
N SER A 111 -20.11 6.23 -12.71
CA SER A 111 -19.82 7.19 -13.77
C SER A 111 -19.89 8.63 -13.27
N VAL A 112 -19.25 9.54 -14.01
CA VAL A 112 -19.32 10.98 -13.76
C VAL A 112 -20.76 11.49 -13.79
N GLU A 113 -21.58 10.96 -14.70
CA GLU A 113 -22.99 11.34 -14.84
C GLU A 113 -23.81 10.95 -13.62
N MET A 114 -23.58 9.75 -13.05
CA MET A 114 -24.23 9.34 -11.82
C MET A 114 -23.86 10.26 -10.65
N ILE A 115 -22.59 10.66 -10.54
CA ILE A 115 -22.14 11.59 -9.50
C ILE A 115 -22.76 12.98 -9.71
N ARG A 116 -22.80 13.48 -10.95
CA ARG A 116 -23.47 14.74 -11.30
C ARG A 116 -24.97 14.71 -10.97
N LYS A 117 -25.64 13.57 -11.18
CA LYS A 117 -27.07 13.38 -10.84
C LYS A 117 -27.29 13.49 -9.32
N VAL A 118 -26.45 12.85 -8.49
CA VAL A 118 -26.50 12.98 -7.03
C VAL A 118 -26.20 14.41 -6.58
N ARG A 119 -25.11 14.99 -7.10
CA ARG A 119 -24.69 16.36 -6.78
C ARG A 119 -25.75 17.39 -7.14
N GLY A 120 -26.36 17.28 -8.33
CA GLY A 120 -27.43 18.17 -8.76
C GLY A 120 -28.64 18.14 -7.84
N MET A 121 -29.03 16.97 -7.33
CA MET A 121 -30.14 16.85 -6.37
C MET A 121 -29.81 17.49 -5.03
N ARG A 122 -28.55 17.41 -4.61
CA ARG A 122 -28.06 18.04 -3.38
C ARG A 122 -28.03 19.57 -3.49
N GLU A 123 -27.56 20.10 -4.62
CA GLU A 123 -27.41 21.55 -4.86
C GLU A 123 -28.74 22.25 -5.22
N SER A 124 -29.78 21.49 -5.61
CA SER A 124 -31.10 22.06 -5.91
C SER A 124 -31.87 22.42 -4.64
N ASP A 125 -32.38 23.65 -4.57
CA ASP A 125 -33.17 24.16 -3.44
C ASP A 125 -34.45 23.33 -3.16
N ASP A 126 -35.04 22.72 -4.19
CA ASP A 126 -36.27 21.92 -4.12
C ASP A 126 -36.04 20.41 -4.29
N LEU A 127 -34.78 19.95 -4.26
CA LEU A 127 -34.39 18.55 -4.47
C LEU A 127 -34.92 17.98 -5.81
N PHE A 128 -35.00 18.81 -6.85
CA PHE A 128 -35.66 18.52 -8.13
C PHE A 128 -37.14 18.15 -7.98
N GLY A 129 -37.86 18.89 -7.15
CA GLY A 129 -39.27 18.66 -6.87
C GLY A 129 -39.52 17.28 -6.26
N PHE A 130 -38.68 16.86 -5.31
CA PHE A 130 -38.72 15.52 -4.70
C PHE A 130 -40.13 15.12 -4.25
N ASP A 131 -40.86 16.05 -3.63
CA ASP A 131 -42.25 15.88 -3.20
C ASP A 131 -43.21 15.46 -4.31
N ALA A 132 -43.05 16.05 -5.50
CA ALA A 132 -43.91 15.77 -6.65
C ALA A 132 -43.49 14.48 -7.37
N LYS A 133 -42.18 14.22 -7.44
CA LYS A 133 -41.61 13.11 -8.21
C LYS A 133 -41.62 11.78 -7.46
N TYR A 134 -41.22 11.80 -6.19
CA TYR A 134 -41.15 10.64 -5.31
C TYR A 134 -42.18 10.73 -4.19
N GLY A 135 -42.31 11.90 -3.55
CA GLY A 135 -43.15 12.11 -2.38
C GLY A 135 -42.74 11.25 -1.17
N HIS A 136 -43.33 11.56 -0.01
CA HIS A 136 -43.02 10.87 1.24
C HIS A 136 -44.10 9.87 1.62
N ALA A 137 -43.68 8.74 2.20
CA ALA A 137 -44.53 7.73 2.81
C ALA A 137 -43.94 7.27 4.15
N GLN A 138 -44.70 6.48 4.91
CA GLN A 138 -44.25 5.82 6.14
C GLN A 138 -44.77 4.39 6.18
N GLY A 139 -44.14 3.54 6.99
CA GLY A 139 -44.56 2.15 7.19
C GLY A 139 -44.18 1.18 6.06
N THR A 140 -43.14 1.48 5.28
CA THR A 140 -42.65 0.56 4.25
C THR A 140 -42.09 -0.71 4.90
N SER A 141 -42.53 -1.88 4.45
CA SER A 141 -41.97 -3.16 4.91
C SER A 141 -40.49 -3.28 4.51
N LEU A 142 -39.61 -3.39 5.51
CA LEU A 142 -38.16 -3.51 5.30
C LEU A 142 -37.83 -4.78 4.50
N SER A 143 -38.63 -5.83 4.65
CA SER A 143 -38.49 -7.07 3.86
C SER A 143 -38.60 -6.80 2.35
N ASN A 144 -39.51 -5.91 1.92
CA ASN A 144 -39.65 -5.53 0.52
C ASN A 144 -38.45 -4.73 0.00
N VAL A 145 -37.92 -3.81 0.82
CA VAL A 145 -36.73 -3.00 0.50
C VAL A 145 -35.52 -3.90 0.30
N LEU A 146 -35.27 -4.82 1.24
CA LEU A 146 -34.17 -5.77 1.18
C LEU A 146 -34.34 -6.78 0.04
N TRP A 147 -35.57 -7.18 -0.27
CA TRP A 147 -35.87 -8.02 -1.43
C TRP A 147 -35.52 -7.30 -2.74
N LEU A 148 -35.85 -6.02 -2.89
CA LEU A 148 -35.47 -5.21 -4.05
C LEU A 148 -33.94 -5.17 -4.20
N CYS A 149 -33.22 -4.89 -3.12
CA CYS A 149 -31.75 -4.84 -3.12
C CYS A 149 -31.15 -6.21 -3.52
N SER A 150 -31.66 -7.31 -2.97
CA SER A 150 -31.23 -8.67 -3.33
C SER A 150 -31.48 -8.98 -4.82
N ARG A 151 -32.60 -8.50 -5.36
CA ARG A 151 -32.94 -8.66 -6.78
C ARG A 151 -32.03 -7.84 -7.68
N MET A 152 -31.68 -6.61 -7.29
CA MET A 152 -30.72 -5.76 -8.01
C MET A 152 -29.34 -6.42 -8.11
N PHE A 153 -28.83 -7.01 -7.03
CA PHE A 153 -27.58 -7.78 -7.09
C PHE A 153 -27.67 -8.96 -8.06
N SER A 154 -28.81 -9.66 -8.08
CA SER A 154 -29.02 -10.81 -8.96
C SER A 154 -29.13 -10.44 -10.44
N HIS A 155 -29.62 -9.22 -10.76
CA HIS A 155 -29.85 -8.75 -12.13
C HIS A 155 -28.74 -7.85 -12.68
N CYS A 156 -27.65 -7.63 -11.92
CA CYS A 156 -26.58 -6.72 -12.37
C CYS A 156 -25.76 -7.24 -13.57
N GLY A 157 -25.95 -8.49 -13.98
CA GLY A 157 -25.26 -9.09 -15.13
C GLY A 157 -23.80 -9.47 -14.86
N TYR A 158 -23.31 -9.30 -13.63
CA TYR A 158 -21.94 -9.62 -13.23
C TYR A 158 -21.91 -10.62 -12.07
N LYS A 159 -20.88 -11.47 -12.04
CA LYS A 159 -20.57 -12.26 -10.85
C LYS A 159 -19.96 -11.35 -9.79
N LEU A 160 -20.72 -11.11 -8.72
CA LEU A 160 -20.27 -10.27 -7.60
C LEU A 160 -19.41 -11.09 -6.64
N ALA A 161 -18.26 -10.56 -6.25
CA ALA A 161 -17.42 -11.14 -5.20
C ALA A 161 -17.92 -10.81 -3.79
N GLN A 162 -18.65 -9.69 -3.66
CA GLN A 162 -19.30 -9.29 -2.42
C GLN A 162 -20.45 -8.36 -2.75
N SER A 163 -21.53 -8.48 -2.00
CA SER A 163 -22.71 -7.63 -2.10
C SER A 163 -22.93 -6.96 -0.75
N THR A 164 -23.02 -5.64 -0.72
CA THR A 164 -23.22 -4.88 0.52
C THR A 164 -24.35 -3.88 0.35
N ILE A 165 -25.29 -3.89 1.30
CA ILE A 165 -26.37 -2.93 1.41
C ILE A 165 -26.01 -1.96 2.54
N VAL A 166 -25.98 -0.67 2.26
CA VAL A 166 -25.83 0.37 3.30
C VAL A 166 -27.19 1.01 3.51
N LEU A 167 -27.69 1.03 4.74
CA LEU A 167 -29.00 1.56 5.09
C LEU A 167 -28.84 2.87 5.87
N PHE A 168 -29.35 3.97 5.33
CA PHE A 168 -29.38 5.28 5.97
C PHE A 168 -30.79 5.55 6.50
N THR A 169 -30.93 5.73 7.82
CA THR A 169 -32.24 5.98 8.44
C THR A 169 -32.10 6.63 9.82
N SER A 170 -33.08 7.46 10.17
CA SER A 170 -33.26 8.00 11.53
C SER A 170 -34.32 7.25 12.35
N ASN A 171 -35.00 6.25 11.77
CA ASN A 171 -36.00 5.46 12.48
C ASN A 171 -35.39 4.20 13.06
N ASP A 172 -35.36 4.13 14.40
CA ASP A 172 -34.78 3.05 15.19
C ASP A 172 -35.71 1.83 15.34
N GLN A 173 -37.02 2.00 15.13
CA GLN A 173 -38.04 0.96 15.19
C GLN A 173 -38.92 0.99 13.93
N PRO A 174 -38.43 0.43 12.80
CA PRO A 174 -39.18 0.42 11.54
C PRO A 174 -40.46 -0.42 11.60
N HIS A 175 -40.48 -1.47 12.45
CA HIS A 175 -41.60 -2.38 12.64
C HIS A 175 -41.74 -2.71 14.12
N ASP A 176 -42.99 -2.82 14.60
CA ASP A 176 -43.25 -3.27 15.97
C ASP A 176 -42.89 -4.75 16.13
N SER A 177 -42.34 -5.12 17.29
CA SER A 177 -41.90 -6.50 17.57
C SER A 177 -43.01 -7.55 17.47
N SER A 178 -44.28 -7.14 17.63
CA SER A 178 -45.46 -7.99 17.49
C SER A 178 -46.02 -8.06 16.05
N SER A 179 -45.49 -7.25 15.13
CA SER A 179 -45.98 -7.17 13.75
C SER A 179 -45.51 -8.34 12.90
N SER A 180 -46.28 -8.68 11.86
CA SER A 180 -45.87 -9.68 10.88
C SER A 180 -44.66 -9.20 10.07
N GLU A 181 -44.54 -7.89 9.87
CA GLU A 181 -43.50 -7.22 9.10
C GLU A 181 -42.13 -7.35 9.79
N TYR A 182 -42.10 -7.27 11.13
CA TYR A 182 -40.91 -7.54 11.93
C TYR A 182 -40.38 -8.95 11.70
N GLN A 183 -41.25 -9.96 11.79
CA GLN A 183 -40.87 -11.36 11.54
C GLN A 183 -40.41 -11.57 10.10
N GLN A 184 -41.09 -10.96 9.12
CA GLN A 184 -40.68 -11.03 7.71
C GLN A 184 -39.32 -10.38 7.46
N ALA A 185 -38.97 -9.32 8.19
CA ALA A 185 -37.65 -8.69 8.08
C ALA A 185 -36.55 -9.61 8.63
N LEU A 186 -36.77 -10.31 9.75
CA LEU A 186 -35.81 -11.29 10.29
C LEU A 186 -35.66 -12.54 9.42
N VAL A 187 -36.75 -13.03 8.83
CA VAL A 187 -36.66 -14.11 7.83
C VAL A 187 -35.83 -13.63 6.64
N LYS A 188 -36.03 -12.39 6.18
CA LYS A 188 -35.24 -11.80 5.11
C LYS A 188 -33.77 -11.61 5.50
N ALA A 189 -33.46 -11.30 6.76
CA ALA A 189 -32.10 -11.23 7.26
C ALA A 189 -31.36 -12.56 7.07
N ARG A 190 -32.00 -13.69 7.41
CA ARG A 190 -31.45 -15.03 7.18
C ARG A 190 -31.27 -15.34 5.70
N ASP A 191 -32.20 -14.92 4.84
CA ASP A 191 -32.03 -15.05 3.38
C ASP A 191 -30.81 -14.26 2.88
N LEU A 192 -30.56 -13.07 3.42
CA LEU A 192 -29.40 -12.25 3.05
C LEU A 192 -28.09 -12.90 3.52
N GLN A 193 -28.07 -13.44 4.75
CA GLN A 193 -26.96 -14.20 5.29
C GLN A 193 -26.61 -15.39 4.38
N GLN A 194 -27.60 -16.20 3.99
CA GLN A 194 -27.40 -17.34 3.08
C GLN A 194 -26.89 -16.95 1.69
N LYS A 195 -27.21 -15.72 1.24
CA LYS A 195 -26.73 -15.16 -0.02
C LYS A 195 -25.40 -14.42 0.13
N GLU A 196 -24.79 -14.42 1.32
CA GLU A 196 -23.56 -13.68 1.64
C GLU A 196 -23.67 -12.17 1.32
N ILE A 197 -24.87 -11.60 1.53
CA ILE A 197 -25.13 -10.17 1.37
C ILE A 197 -24.97 -9.50 2.74
N PHE A 198 -23.99 -8.60 2.83
CA PHE A 198 -23.73 -7.84 4.04
C PHE A 198 -24.66 -6.64 4.15
N VAL A 199 -25.10 -6.31 5.36
CA VAL A 199 -25.88 -5.10 5.64
C VAL A 199 -25.13 -4.24 6.63
N GLU A 200 -24.94 -2.97 6.29
CA GLU A 200 -24.32 -1.95 7.13
C GLU A 200 -25.37 -0.87 7.44
N LEU A 201 -25.58 -0.58 8.72
CA LEU A 201 -26.49 0.47 9.17
C LEU A 201 -25.72 1.77 9.41
N VAL A 202 -26.26 2.87 8.91
CA VAL A 202 -25.82 4.23 9.18
C VAL A 202 -26.97 4.96 9.86
N PRO A 203 -26.97 5.01 11.20
CA PRO A 203 -27.98 5.78 11.92
C PRO A 203 -27.79 7.27 11.60
N MET A 204 -28.86 8.01 11.35
CA MET A 204 -28.83 9.43 10.95
C MET A 204 -29.34 10.36 12.06
N SER A 205 -29.34 9.90 13.31
CA SER A 205 -29.73 10.67 14.49
C SER A 205 -28.87 10.30 15.70
N ASP A 206 -28.54 11.29 16.54
CA ASP A 206 -27.79 11.11 17.78
C ASP A 206 -28.56 10.28 18.82
N SER A 207 -29.89 10.31 18.77
CA SER A 207 -30.78 9.61 19.72
C SER A 207 -31.17 8.20 19.26
N PHE A 208 -30.49 7.66 18.25
CA PHE A 208 -30.86 6.40 17.62
C PHE A 208 -30.63 5.17 18.51
N GLU A 209 -31.71 4.49 18.91
CA GLU A 209 -31.63 3.30 19.75
C GLU A 209 -31.59 2.00 18.93
N CYS A 210 -30.40 1.57 18.53
CA CYS A 210 -30.19 0.34 17.74
C CYS A 210 -30.79 -0.94 18.39
N GLY A 211 -30.91 -0.97 19.73
CA GLY A 211 -31.43 -2.10 20.49
C GLY A 211 -32.90 -2.46 20.21
N LYS A 212 -33.72 -1.53 19.67
CA LYS A 212 -35.15 -1.77 19.44
C LYS A 212 -35.43 -2.78 18.34
N PHE A 213 -34.62 -2.77 17.27
CA PHE A 213 -34.83 -3.61 16.08
C PHE A 213 -33.50 -4.04 15.45
N TYR A 214 -32.63 -3.07 15.15
CA TYR A 214 -31.48 -3.30 14.28
C TYR A 214 -30.39 -4.18 14.92
N LYS A 215 -30.26 -4.20 16.25
CA LYS A 215 -29.29 -5.08 16.92
C LYS A 215 -29.56 -6.55 16.60
N GLU A 216 -30.79 -7.02 16.78
CA GLU A 216 -31.19 -8.40 16.46
C GLU A 216 -31.10 -8.68 14.96
N PHE A 217 -31.55 -7.73 14.15
CA PHE A 217 -31.51 -7.85 12.69
C PHE A 217 -30.07 -7.98 12.17
N LEU A 218 -29.15 -7.10 12.57
CA LEU A 218 -27.75 -7.09 12.11
C LEU A 218 -26.98 -8.31 12.61
N CYS A 219 -27.15 -8.71 13.88
CA CYS A 219 -26.53 -9.93 14.40
C CYS A 219 -26.99 -11.17 13.61
N THR A 220 -28.27 -11.20 13.19
CA THR A 220 -28.80 -12.27 12.33
C THR A 220 -28.15 -12.29 10.95
N VAL A 221 -27.91 -11.12 10.35
CA VAL A 221 -27.25 -11.03 9.02
C VAL A 221 -25.76 -11.38 9.11
N LEU A 222 -25.08 -10.94 10.16
CA LEU A 222 -23.61 -11.05 10.30
C LEU A 222 -23.15 -12.35 10.98
N GLU A 223 -24.06 -13.11 11.57
CA GLU A 223 -23.74 -14.30 12.39
C GLU A 223 -22.86 -13.96 13.60
N GLU A 224 -23.14 -12.82 14.23
CA GLU A 224 -22.42 -12.32 15.40
C GLU A 224 -23.26 -12.50 16.68
N GLU A 225 -22.59 -12.69 17.82
CA GLU A 225 -23.25 -12.82 19.12
C GLU A 225 -23.76 -11.44 19.59
N LEU A 226 -25.00 -11.41 20.10
CA LEU A 226 -25.66 -10.18 20.57
C LEU A 226 -24.87 -9.45 21.67
N ASP A 227 -24.11 -10.18 22.48
CA ASP A 227 -23.37 -9.63 23.63
C ASP A 227 -22.05 -8.97 23.20
N GLU A 228 -21.45 -9.41 22.09
CA GLU A 228 -20.20 -8.88 21.55
C GLU A 228 -20.44 -7.80 20.47
N PHE A 229 -21.67 -7.67 19.97
CA PHE A 229 -22.01 -6.72 18.90
C PHE A 229 -22.04 -5.26 19.38
N GLU A 230 -21.14 -4.45 18.84
CA GLU A 230 -21.14 -2.99 19.02
C GLU A 230 -22.06 -2.31 17.98
N CYS A 231 -23.11 -1.65 18.48
CA CYS A 231 -24.03 -0.93 17.62
C CYS A 231 -23.38 0.32 17.00
N PRO A 232 -23.65 0.62 15.72
CA PRO A 232 -23.13 1.83 15.10
C PRO A 232 -23.73 3.08 15.76
N VAL A 233 -22.89 4.09 15.98
CA VAL A 233 -23.27 5.42 16.50
C VAL A 233 -23.20 6.43 15.37
N TYR A 234 -24.09 7.43 15.34
CA TYR A 234 -24.17 8.43 14.26
C TYR A 234 -22.85 9.18 14.06
N GLU A 235 -22.30 9.83 15.09
CA GLU A 235 -21.07 10.63 14.99
C GLU A 235 -19.89 9.80 14.48
N GLN A 236 -19.68 8.61 15.05
CA GLN A 236 -18.64 7.68 14.59
C GLN A 236 -18.90 7.19 13.15
N SER A 237 -20.16 6.95 12.78
CA SER A 237 -20.50 6.48 11.43
C SER A 237 -20.30 7.58 10.38
N LYS A 238 -20.68 8.81 10.72
CA LYS A 238 -20.46 10.02 9.92
C LYS A 238 -18.98 10.27 9.75
N GLU A 239 -18.22 10.39 10.84
CA GLU A 239 -16.77 10.56 10.78
C GLU A 239 -16.11 9.39 10.05
N ARG A 240 -16.53 8.14 10.25
CA ARG A 240 -15.97 6.98 9.56
C ARG A 240 -16.25 7.00 8.06
N LEU A 241 -17.45 7.38 7.62
CA LEU A 241 -17.80 7.46 6.20
C LEU A 241 -17.14 8.66 5.52
N LEU A 242 -17.00 9.77 6.25
CA LEU A 242 -16.28 10.97 5.81
C LEU A 242 -14.75 10.77 5.82
N HIS A 243 -14.14 10.27 6.88
CA HIS A 243 -12.70 9.96 6.92
C HIS A 243 -12.30 8.78 6.02
N ARG A 244 -13.21 7.83 5.75
CA ARG A 244 -12.98 6.83 4.70
C ARG A 244 -12.84 7.46 3.31
N LEU A 245 -13.20 8.74 3.08
CA LEU A 245 -12.94 9.43 1.80
C LEU A 245 -11.50 9.28 1.32
N PHE A 246 -10.52 9.06 2.22
CA PHE A 246 -9.12 8.91 1.84
C PHE A 246 -8.44 7.61 2.30
N VAL A 247 -9.01 6.89 3.27
CA VAL A 247 -8.51 5.57 3.65
C VAL A 247 -9.08 4.50 2.73
N ARG A 248 -8.30 4.10 1.73
CA ARG A 248 -8.61 2.99 0.84
C ARG A 248 -8.88 1.71 1.64
N SER A 249 -10.14 1.43 1.94
CA SER A 249 -10.57 0.20 2.62
C SER A 249 -10.44 -0.96 1.64
N TYR A 250 -9.26 -1.60 1.63
CA TYR A 250 -9.04 -2.80 0.85
C TYR A 250 -9.61 -4.00 1.61
N LYS A 251 -10.45 -4.78 0.95
CA LYS A 251 -10.89 -6.09 1.43
C LYS A 251 -9.68 -6.95 1.81
N LYS A 252 -9.83 -7.82 2.83
CA LYS A 252 -8.80 -8.78 3.24
C LYS A 252 -8.47 -9.68 2.05
N ARG A 253 -7.41 -9.34 1.32
CA ARG A 253 -6.99 -10.05 0.11
C ARG A 253 -5.66 -10.74 0.38
N SER A 254 -5.69 -12.08 0.41
CA SER A 254 -4.47 -12.87 0.41
C SER A 254 -3.73 -12.65 -0.92
N ILE A 255 -2.40 -12.58 -0.84
CA ILE A 255 -1.49 -12.57 -1.99
C ILE A 255 -1.36 -13.99 -2.56
N ALA A 256 -1.38 -14.96 -1.66
CA ALA A 256 -1.28 -16.39 -1.95
C ALA A 256 -1.72 -17.20 -0.71
N GLY A 257 -2.35 -18.35 -0.95
CA GLY A 257 -2.43 -19.45 0.01
C GLY A 257 -1.25 -20.39 -0.20
N ILE A 258 -0.46 -20.66 0.83
CA ILE A 258 0.72 -21.54 0.74
C ILE A 258 0.79 -22.48 1.94
N LYS A 259 1.50 -23.60 1.76
CA LYS A 259 1.77 -24.56 2.84
C LYS A 259 2.98 -24.11 3.65
N TRP A 260 2.85 -24.14 4.97
CA TRP A 260 3.94 -24.00 5.91
C TRP A 260 4.34 -25.38 6.46
N HIS A 261 5.50 -25.85 6.01
CA HIS A 261 6.12 -27.11 6.37
C HIS A 261 6.96 -26.95 7.63
N LEU A 262 6.60 -27.67 8.69
CA LEU A 262 7.43 -27.84 9.89
C LEU A 262 8.43 -28.98 9.72
N SER A 263 7.99 -30.04 9.03
CA SER A 263 8.79 -31.17 8.55
C SER A 263 8.25 -31.60 7.19
N ASP A 264 8.82 -32.67 6.61
CA ASP A 264 8.32 -33.21 5.34
C ASP A 264 6.89 -33.80 5.47
N ASP A 265 6.54 -34.31 6.66
CA ASP A 265 5.23 -34.93 6.93
C ASP A 265 4.21 -33.97 7.57
N VAL A 266 4.68 -32.93 8.26
CA VAL A 266 3.82 -32.01 9.01
C VAL A 266 3.79 -30.65 8.32
N SER A 267 2.63 -30.30 7.78
CA SER A 267 2.38 -29.01 7.15
C SER A 267 1.01 -28.44 7.54
N LEU A 268 0.93 -27.11 7.61
CA LEU A 268 -0.33 -26.39 7.82
C LEU A 268 -0.54 -25.37 6.70
N ALA A 269 -1.78 -25.01 6.43
CA ALA A 269 -2.12 -24.03 5.40
C ALA A 269 -2.17 -22.62 5.99
N VAL A 270 -1.52 -21.68 5.31
CA VAL A 270 -1.52 -20.26 5.68
C VAL A 270 -1.81 -19.37 4.47
N ASN A 271 -2.51 -18.27 4.74
CA ASN A 271 -2.67 -17.18 3.80
C ASN A 271 -1.63 -16.09 4.08
N VAL A 272 -1.03 -15.58 3.00
CA VAL A 272 -0.07 -14.48 3.06
C VAL A 272 -0.78 -13.17 2.69
N TYR A 273 -0.77 -12.19 3.57
CA TYR A 273 -1.36 -10.87 3.37
C TYR A 273 -0.28 -9.79 3.27
N SER A 274 -0.61 -8.68 2.59
CA SER A 274 0.24 -7.48 2.55
C SER A 274 -0.49 -6.39 3.32
N LEU A 275 -0.04 -6.08 4.53
CA LEU A 275 -0.65 -5.02 5.35
C LEU A 275 -0.42 -3.63 4.76
N ARG A 276 0.66 -3.45 4.02
CA ARG A 276 0.98 -2.20 3.32
C ARG A 276 1.24 -2.50 1.86
N ARG A 277 0.71 -1.66 0.98
CA ARG A 277 1.01 -1.65 -0.45
C ARG A 277 1.24 -0.22 -0.89
N ARG A 278 2.24 -0.01 -1.74
CA ARG A 278 2.39 1.30 -2.41
C ARG A 278 1.15 1.53 -3.28
N PRO A 279 0.48 2.69 -3.17
CA PRO A 279 -0.62 3.01 -4.05
C PRO A 279 -0.11 2.98 -5.49
N ARG A 280 -0.89 2.38 -6.39
CA ARG A 280 -0.61 2.46 -7.83
C ARG A 280 -1.36 3.65 -8.39
N TYR A 281 -0.66 4.50 -9.11
CA TYR A 281 -1.29 5.53 -9.92
C TYR A 281 -2.12 4.88 -11.04
N PRO A 282 -3.23 5.50 -11.46
CA PRO A 282 -3.96 5.12 -12.65
C PRO A 282 -3.01 4.96 -13.84
N LYS A 283 -3.19 3.87 -14.61
CA LYS A 283 -2.38 3.65 -15.80
C LYS A 283 -2.85 4.58 -16.91
N LYS A 284 -1.92 5.20 -17.63
CA LYS A 284 -2.24 5.95 -18.84
C LYS A 284 -2.86 5.01 -19.87
N VAL A 285 -4.04 5.37 -20.37
CA VAL A 285 -4.73 4.68 -21.44
C VAL A 285 -4.52 5.44 -22.75
N ARG A 286 -4.34 4.73 -23.85
CA ARG A 286 -4.22 5.35 -25.18
C ARG A 286 -5.61 5.55 -25.75
N LEU A 287 -5.90 6.77 -26.20
CA LEU A 287 -7.19 7.15 -26.77
C LEU A 287 -7.04 7.53 -28.24
N LEU A 288 -8.07 7.27 -29.04
CA LEU A 288 -8.16 7.82 -30.39
C LEU A 288 -8.48 9.31 -30.31
N ARG A 289 -7.65 10.16 -30.93
CA ARG A 289 -7.77 11.63 -30.81
C ARG A 289 -9.12 12.20 -31.26
N THR A 290 -9.76 11.55 -32.23
CA THR A 290 -11.01 12.04 -32.86
C THR A 290 -12.26 11.65 -32.09
N THR A 291 -12.28 10.45 -31.47
CA THR A 291 -13.47 9.88 -30.81
C THR A 291 -13.31 9.67 -29.31
N ASN A 292 -12.11 9.85 -28.77
CA ASN A 292 -11.74 9.51 -27.38
C ASN A 292 -11.96 8.04 -27.00
N GLU A 293 -12.09 7.14 -27.98
CA GLU A 293 -12.24 5.70 -27.73
C GLU A 293 -10.91 5.06 -27.29
N VAL A 294 -11.00 4.06 -26.40
CA VAL A 294 -9.83 3.36 -25.85
C VAL A 294 -9.20 2.41 -26.88
N ILE A 295 -7.88 2.56 -27.09
CA ILE A 295 -7.10 1.73 -28.02
C ILE A 295 -6.52 0.50 -27.30
N VAL A 296 -6.83 -0.69 -27.81
CA VAL A 296 -6.23 -1.96 -27.35
C VAL A 296 -4.88 -2.17 -28.04
N SER A 297 -3.79 -2.18 -27.26
CA SER A 297 -2.44 -2.44 -27.78
C SER A 297 -2.10 -3.94 -27.69
N LYS A 298 -1.82 -4.56 -28.84
CA LYS A 298 -1.27 -5.93 -28.93
C LYS A 298 0.19 -5.86 -29.37
N ARG A 299 1.09 -6.57 -28.66
CA ARG A 299 2.52 -6.66 -28.98
C ARG A 299 2.82 -8.01 -29.60
N VAL A 300 3.48 -8.01 -30.76
CA VAL A 300 3.93 -9.22 -31.46
C VAL A 300 5.43 -9.12 -31.71
N HIS A 301 6.16 -10.22 -31.49
CA HIS A 301 7.59 -10.32 -31.79
C HIS A 301 7.78 -10.94 -33.17
N VAL A 302 8.58 -10.30 -34.02
CA VAL A 302 8.82 -10.72 -35.40
C VAL A 302 10.32 -10.86 -35.62
N SER A 303 10.72 -11.93 -36.30
CA SER A 303 12.07 -12.11 -36.82
C SER A 303 12.10 -11.55 -38.24
N SER A 304 13.03 -10.63 -38.51
CA SER A 304 13.38 -10.21 -39.87
C SER A 304 14.76 -10.79 -40.18
N THR A 305 14.85 -11.59 -41.24
CA THR A 305 16.12 -12.10 -41.78
C THR A 305 16.41 -11.38 -43.08
N PHE A 306 17.45 -10.55 -43.08
CA PHE A 306 18.00 -9.97 -44.30
C PHE A 306 18.88 -11.03 -45.00
N CYS A 307 18.52 -11.40 -46.23
CA CYS A 307 19.39 -12.17 -47.12
C CYS A 307 19.91 -11.21 -48.20
N ASP A 308 21.23 -11.03 -48.29
CA ASP A 308 21.86 -10.10 -49.26
C ASP A 308 21.61 -10.45 -50.74
N GLU A 309 21.07 -11.64 -51.04
CA GLU A 309 20.82 -12.14 -52.40
C GLU A 309 19.37 -11.95 -52.90
N ARG A 310 18.43 -11.56 -52.03
CA ARG A 310 17.02 -11.30 -52.38
C ARG A 310 16.57 -10.02 -51.68
N GLU A 311 16.13 -9.02 -52.43
CA GLU A 311 15.63 -7.72 -51.91
C GLU A 311 14.32 -7.83 -51.09
N GLU A 312 13.92 -9.03 -50.67
CA GLU A 312 12.67 -9.30 -49.94
C GLU A 312 12.97 -9.62 -48.46
N GLU A 313 12.42 -8.82 -47.55
CA GLU A 313 12.45 -9.09 -46.11
C GLU A 313 11.43 -10.17 -45.73
N ASP A 314 11.92 -11.40 -45.49
CA ASP A 314 11.10 -12.44 -44.89
C ASP A 314 10.83 -12.12 -43.41
N THR A 315 9.57 -11.77 -43.12
CA THR A 315 9.11 -11.49 -41.75
C THR A 315 8.31 -12.66 -41.20
N LYS A 316 8.79 -13.26 -40.11
CA LYS A 316 8.10 -14.38 -39.42
C LYS A 316 7.77 -14.02 -37.99
N VAL A 317 6.52 -14.22 -37.58
CA VAL A 317 6.09 -14.09 -36.18
C VAL A 317 6.78 -15.16 -35.33
N LEU A 318 7.44 -14.74 -34.26
CA LEU A 318 8.16 -15.63 -33.34
C LEU A 318 7.21 -16.20 -32.29
N LEU A 319 7.22 -17.52 -32.15
CA LEU A 319 6.53 -18.19 -31.05
C LEU A 319 7.39 -18.14 -29.77
N PRO A 320 6.79 -18.17 -28.56
CA PRO A 320 7.54 -18.09 -27.30
C PRO A 320 8.66 -19.15 -27.16
N GLY A 321 8.45 -20.36 -27.69
CA GLY A 321 9.44 -21.45 -27.66
C GLY A 321 10.62 -21.28 -28.63
N GLU A 322 10.51 -20.40 -29.62
CA GLU A 322 11.60 -20.10 -30.57
C GLU A 322 12.61 -19.09 -29.99
N GLN A 323 12.27 -18.45 -28.86
CA GLN A 323 13.10 -17.43 -28.24
C GLN A 323 14.14 -18.02 -27.27
N ARG A 324 15.38 -17.51 -27.33
CA ARG A 324 16.45 -17.84 -26.37
C ARG A 324 16.91 -16.59 -25.64
N LYS A 325 17.34 -16.75 -24.39
CA LYS A 325 17.94 -15.67 -23.59
C LYS A 325 19.45 -15.81 -23.64
N SER A 326 20.17 -14.79 -24.09
CA SER A 326 21.63 -14.81 -24.15
C SER A 326 22.26 -13.74 -23.25
N ILE A 327 23.39 -14.08 -22.63
CA ILE A 327 24.23 -13.14 -21.89
C ILE A 327 25.65 -13.24 -22.47
N ALA A 328 26.28 -12.09 -22.74
CA ALA A 328 27.66 -12.03 -23.20
C ALA A 328 28.60 -11.91 -22.00
N ILE A 329 29.52 -12.86 -21.82
CA ILE A 329 30.53 -12.86 -20.75
C ILE A 329 31.89 -13.05 -21.41
N GLY A 330 32.80 -12.08 -21.23
CA GLY A 330 34.17 -12.18 -21.77
C GLY A 330 34.27 -12.26 -23.30
N GLY A 331 33.23 -11.86 -24.04
CA GLY A 331 33.17 -11.97 -25.51
C GLY A 331 32.45 -13.23 -26.01
N GLU A 332 32.18 -14.20 -25.13
CA GLU A 332 31.40 -15.40 -25.47
C GLU A 332 29.91 -15.19 -25.17
N LYS A 333 29.05 -15.60 -26.10
CA LYS A 333 27.59 -15.56 -25.93
C LYS A 333 27.11 -16.88 -25.37
N VAL A 334 26.65 -16.86 -24.11
CA VAL A 334 26.02 -18.01 -23.48
C VAL A 334 24.51 -17.91 -23.65
N SER A 335 23.90 -18.87 -24.33
CA SER A 335 22.44 -18.90 -24.58
C SER A 335 21.75 -19.93 -23.71
N PHE A 336 20.61 -19.56 -23.13
CA PHE A 336 19.75 -20.40 -22.31
C PHE A 336 18.33 -20.43 -22.88
N LYS A 337 17.66 -21.57 -22.73
CA LYS A 337 16.21 -21.67 -22.91
C LYS A 337 15.49 -20.95 -21.76
N PRO A 338 14.29 -20.38 -21.99
CA PRO A 338 13.50 -19.77 -20.92
C PRO A 338 13.25 -20.71 -19.72
N GLU A 339 13.04 -22.00 -19.99
CA GLU A 339 12.85 -23.05 -18.98
C GLU A 339 14.09 -23.26 -18.11
N GLU A 340 15.29 -23.32 -18.72
CA GLU A 340 16.56 -23.47 -17.99
C GLU A 340 16.76 -22.31 -17.02
N VAL A 341 16.47 -21.07 -17.48
CA VAL A 341 16.55 -19.88 -16.62
C VAL A 341 15.55 -19.95 -15.46
N ALA A 342 14.37 -20.56 -15.66
CA ALA A 342 13.38 -20.75 -14.60
C ALA A 342 13.84 -21.80 -13.58
N GLN A 343 14.40 -22.92 -14.04
CA GLN A 343 14.94 -23.98 -13.20
C GLN A 343 16.13 -23.48 -12.36
N MET A 344 17.04 -22.69 -12.95
CA MET A 344 18.15 -22.07 -12.23
C MET A 344 17.72 -21.15 -11.09
N LYS A 345 16.51 -20.57 -11.18
CA LYS A 345 15.96 -19.69 -10.13
C LYS A 345 15.27 -20.45 -9.01
N GLN A 346 14.64 -21.59 -9.31
CA GLN A 346 13.78 -22.29 -8.36
C GLN A 346 14.57 -23.36 -7.60
N LEU A 347 15.01 -23.01 -6.39
CA LEU A 347 15.70 -23.94 -5.47
C LEU A 347 14.73 -24.83 -4.68
N LEU A 348 13.60 -24.27 -4.25
CA LEU A 348 12.59 -24.97 -3.47
C LEU A 348 11.21 -24.80 -4.11
N PRO A 349 10.28 -25.75 -3.95
CA PRO A 349 8.89 -25.56 -4.36
C PRO A 349 8.22 -24.42 -3.56
N PRO A 350 7.09 -23.89 -4.04
CA PRO A 350 6.31 -22.88 -3.32
C PRO A 350 5.90 -23.37 -1.92
N GLY A 351 6.05 -22.50 -0.92
CA GLY A 351 5.79 -22.82 0.48
C GLY A 351 6.72 -22.10 1.44
N ILE A 352 6.43 -22.26 2.73
CA ILE A 352 7.28 -21.83 3.84
C ILE A 352 7.90 -23.09 4.44
N ARG A 353 9.23 -23.16 4.54
CA ARG A 353 9.93 -24.27 5.19
C ARG A 353 10.61 -23.77 6.45
N LEU A 354 10.26 -24.36 7.59
CA LEU A 354 10.87 -24.05 8.88
C LEU A 354 12.34 -24.52 8.90
N LEU A 355 13.25 -23.64 9.29
CA LEU A 355 14.65 -23.98 9.56
C LEU A 355 14.92 -24.15 11.05
N GLY A 356 14.22 -23.39 11.90
CA GLY A 356 14.35 -23.46 13.36
C GLY A 356 13.90 -22.17 14.04
N PHE A 357 14.10 -22.10 15.35
CA PHE A 357 13.70 -20.95 16.17
C PHE A 357 14.92 -20.19 16.69
N LYS A 358 14.83 -18.86 16.72
CA LYS A 358 15.85 -17.98 17.32
C LYS A 358 15.20 -16.97 18.27
N PRO A 359 15.92 -16.40 19.25
CA PRO A 359 15.40 -15.31 20.06
C PRO A 359 15.02 -14.09 19.21
N ALA A 360 13.97 -13.37 19.60
CA ALA A 360 13.50 -12.18 18.88
C ALA A 360 14.57 -11.05 18.80
N SER A 361 15.51 -11.01 19.75
CA SER A 361 16.63 -10.04 19.77
C SER A 361 17.56 -10.12 18.55
N VAL A 362 17.54 -11.24 17.81
CA VAL A 362 18.32 -11.39 16.57
C VAL A 362 17.79 -10.50 15.44
N ILE A 363 16.49 -10.16 15.47
CA ILE A 363 15.86 -9.33 14.46
C ILE A 363 16.04 -7.86 14.84
N LYS A 364 16.91 -7.16 14.10
CA LYS A 364 17.18 -5.73 14.28
C LYS A 364 16.37 -4.90 13.29
N MET A 365 15.83 -3.76 13.75
CA MET A 365 15.10 -2.81 12.91
C MET A 365 15.96 -2.26 11.76
N THR A 366 17.26 -2.13 11.97
CA THR A 366 18.23 -1.66 10.96
C THR A 366 18.36 -2.57 9.75
N ASN A 367 17.98 -3.85 9.87
CA ASN A 367 18.12 -4.85 8.82
C ASN A 367 16.87 -4.92 7.91
N HIS A 368 16.05 -3.86 7.89
CA HIS A 368 14.85 -3.80 7.06
C HIS A 368 15.22 -3.76 5.57
N LEU A 369 14.85 -4.80 4.83
CA LEU A 369 15.10 -4.88 3.38
C LEU A 369 13.91 -4.36 2.56
N ARG A 370 12.69 -4.71 2.95
CA ARG A 370 11.45 -4.45 2.21
C ARG A 370 10.23 -4.62 3.11
N SER A 371 9.08 -4.19 2.63
CA SER A 371 7.81 -4.31 3.34
C SER A 371 7.54 -5.74 3.81
N SER A 372 7.25 -5.88 5.11
CA SER A 372 6.89 -7.14 5.74
C SER A 372 5.53 -7.65 5.22
N LEU A 373 5.35 -8.97 5.28
CA LEU A 373 4.07 -9.62 5.00
C LEU A 373 3.42 -10.04 6.32
N PHE A 374 2.20 -10.53 6.26
CA PHE A 374 1.47 -11.04 7.41
C PHE A 374 0.92 -12.42 7.09
N LEU A 375 1.04 -13.36 8.02
CA LEU A 375 0.52 -14.71 7.90
C LEU A 375 -0.68 -14.88 8.81
N TYR A 376 -1.65 -15.64 8.32
CA TYR A 376 -2.81 -16.08 9.08
C TYR A 376 -3.20 -17.51 8.64
N PRO A 377 -3.70 -18.37 9.54
CA PRO A 377 -4.06 -19.74 9.19
C PRO A 377 -5.21 -19.77 8.17
N ASN A 378 -5.25 -20.84 7.38
CA ASN A 378 -6.35 -21.11 6.48
C ASN A 378 -6.87 -22.54 6.67
N GLU A 379 -7.99 -22.66 7.38
CA GLU A 379 -8.62 -23.93 7.69
C GLU A 379 -9.20 -24.63 6.45
N SER A 380 -9.62 -23.88 5.43
CA SER A 380 -10.29 -24.41 4.24
C SER A 380 -9.42 -25.34 3.39
N TYR A 381 -8.08 -25.19 3.45
CA TYR A 381 -7.16 -26.04 2.68
C TYR A 381 -6.66 -27.26 3.45
N ILE A 382 -6.38 -27.11 4.75
CA ILE A 382 -5.87 -28.19 5.60
C ILE A 382 -6.56 -28.06 6.97
N ASN A 383 -7.44 -29.00 7.29
CA ASN A 383 -8.12 -29.06 8.59
C ASN A 383 -7.09 -29.29 9.71
N GLY A 384 -7.27 -28.61 10.84
CA GLY A 384 -6.34 -28.57 11.97
C GLY A 384 -5.27 -27.47 11.87
N SER A 385 -5.22 -26.70 10.76
CA SER A 385 -4.22 -25.65 10.57
C SER A 385 -4.33 -24.55 11.63
N THR A 386 -5.56 -24.14 11.97
CA THR A 386 -5.80 -23.07 12.95
C THR A 386 -5.33 -23.46 14.34
N THR A 387 -5.57 -24.71 14.75
CA THR A 387 -5.12 -25.24 16.04
C THR A 387 -3.60 -25.29 16.15
N LEU A 388 -2.93 -25.85 15.13
CA LEU A 388 -1.46 -25.94 15.13
C LEU A 388 -0.81 -24.56 15.04
N TYR A 389 -1.35 -23.68 14.20
CA TYR A 389 -0.89 -22.30 14.08
C TYR A 389 -1.00 -21.55 15.41
N ARG A 390 -2.15 -21.66 16.08
CA ARG A 390 -2.39 -21.03 17.39
C ARG A 390 -1.39 -21.52 18.44
N ALA A 391 -1.17 -22.83 18.52
CA ALA A 391 -0.20 -23.40 19.45
C ALA A 391 1.23 -22.89 19.20
N LEU A 392 1.66 -22.80 17.93
CA LEU A 392 2.96 -22.24 17.57
C LEU A 392 3.05 -20.76 17.93
N TYR A 393 2.02 -19.99 17.61
CA TYR A 393 1.92 -18.57 17.89
C TYR A 393 2.03 -18.27 19.39
N GLU A 394 1.21 -18.92 20.22
CA GLU A 394 1.23 -18.76 21.68
C GLU A 394 2.59 -19.13 22.26
N LYS A 395 3.19 -20.25 21.82
CA LYS A 395 4.51 -20.69 22.31
C LYS A 395 5.66 -19.79 21.85
N CYS A 396 5.59 -19.22 20.65
CA CYS A 396 6.57 -18.25 20.19
C CYS A 396 6.50 -16.93 20.98
N LEU A 397 5.29 -16.50 21.37
CA LEU A 397 5.10 -15.34 22.25
C LEU A 397 5.65 -15.60 23.65
N GLU A 398 5.23 -16.70 24.30
CA GLU A 398 5.69 -17.07 25.65
C GLU A 398 7.22 -17.14 25.74
N LYS A 399 7.87 -17.70 24.71
CA LYS A 399 9.33 -17.89 24.70
C LYS A 399 10.10 -16.71 24.10
N ASN A 400 9.42 -15.67 23.63
CA ASN A 400 10.02 -14.56 22.88
C ASN A 400 10.94 -15.04 21.74
N GLN A 401 10.44 -16.00 20.95
CA GLN A 401 11.15 -16.64 19.85
C GLN A 401 10.50 -16.34 18.51
N VAL A 402 11.33 -16.29 17.47
CA VAL A 402 10.94 -16.10 16.07
C VAL A 402 11.28 -17.35 15.28
N ALA A 403 10.41 -17.72 14.34
CA ALA A 403 10.66 -18.88 13.47
C ALA A 403 11.41 -18.45 12.21
N ILE A 404 12.61 -18.97 11.99
CA ILE A 404 13.40 -18.70 10.78
C ILE A 404 12.98 -19.70 9.70
N CYS A 405 12.59 -19.19 8.54
CA CYS A 405 12.04 -19.99 7.46
C CYS A 405 12.63 -19.60 6.09
N MET A 406 12.57 -20.54 5.15
CA MET A 406 12.74 -20.27 3.72
C MET A 406 11.36 -20.09 3.09
N LEU A 407 11.11 -18.93 2.49
CA LEU A 407 9.86 -18.59 1.83
C LEU A 407 10.05 -18.60 0.30
N THR A 408 9.26 -19.41 -0.38
CA THR A 408 9.09 -19.39 -1.84
C THR A 408 7.65 -19.05 -2.16
N MET A 409 7.39 -17.87 -2.71
CA MET A 409 6.01 -17.40 -2.93
C MET A 409 5.30 -18.09 -4.10
N ARG A 410 6.01 -18.34 -5.22
CA ARG A 410 5.44 -18.85 -6.48
C ARG A 410 6.47 -19.72 -7.21
N ARG A 411 6.02 -20.52 -8.18
CA ARG A 411 6.91 -21.26 -9.09
C ARG A 411 7.80 -20.29 -9.88
N LYS A 412 8.95 -20.77 -10.36
CA LYS A 412 9.92 -19.97 -11.14
C LYS A 412 10.51 -18.76 -10.38
N GLN A 413 10.40 -18.70 -9.04
CA GLN A 413 10.97 -17.65 -8.18
C GLN A 413 12.04 -18.17 -7.21
N PRO A 414 13.04 -17.35 -6.85
CA PRO A 414 14.04 -17.70 -5.85
C PRO A 414 13.47 -17.65 -4.43
N SER A 415 13.89 -18.62 -3.62
CA SER A 415 13.55 -18.69 -2.20
C SER A 415 14.26 -17.59 -1.40
N LYS A 416 13.57 -17.03 -0.41
CA LYS A 416 14.09 -15.95 0.43
C LYS A 416 14.10 -16.36 1.89
N LEU A 417 15.14 -15.96 2.62
CA LEU A 417 15.22 -16.17 4.05
C LEU A 417 14.32 -15.15 4.77
N VAL A 418 13.45 -15.63 5.65
CA VAL A 418 12.49 -14.81 6.40
C VAL A 418 12.44 -15.20 7.87
N ALA A 419 12.08 -14.25 8.73
CA ALA A 419 11.72 -14.49 10.12
C ALA A 419 10.21 -14.30 10.29
N LEU A 420 9.55 -15.26 10.91
CA LEU A 420 8.17 -15.18 11.35
C LEU A 420 8.16 -14.68 12.79
N VAL A 421 7.80 -13.41 12.96
CA VAL A 421 7.77 -12.72 14.24
C VAL A 421 6.33 -12.76 14.76
N PRO A 422 6.08 -13.38 15.92
CA PRO A 422 4.73 -13.39 16.50
C PRO A 422 4.34 -11.97 16.93
N GLN A 423 3.12 -11.56 16.63
CA GLN A 423 2.58 -10.24 16.91
C GLN A 423 1.26 -10.38 17.68
N THR A 424 1.20 -9.76 18.86
CA THR A 424 -0.03 -9.65 19.66
C THR A 424 -0.99 -8.64 19.08
N GLU A 425 -2.27 -8.88 19.32
CA GLU A 425 -3.30 -7.88 19.06
C GLU A 425 -3.10 -6.66 19.95
N LEU A 426 -3.23 -5.48 19.36
CA LEU A 426 -3.36 -4.23 20.09
C LEU A 426 -4.75 -3.69 19.73
N ALA A 427 -5.62 -3.58 20.74
CA ALA A 427 -6.96 -3.01 20.56
C ALA A 427 -6.86 -1.58 20.03
N HIS A 428 -7.89 -1.16 19.28
CA HIS A 428 -7.99 0.17 18.70
C HIS A 428 -7.79 1.23 19.78
N ASP A 429 -6.65 1.94 19.74
CA ASP A 429 -6.49 3.18 20.49
C ASP A 429 -7.03 4.30 19.60
N PRO A 430 -8.14 4.97 19.96
CA PRO A 430 -8.66 6.08 19.18
C PRO A 430 -7.65 7.24 19.03
N LEU A 431 -6.52 7.22 19.76
CA LEU A 431 -5.58 8.35 19.85
C LEU A 431 -4.09 8.03 19.67
N GLY A 432 -3.67 6.96 18.98
CA GLY A 432 -2.31 6.98 18.42
C GLY A 432 -1.64 5.71 17.87
N GLU A 433 -1.92 4.50 18.35
CA GLU A 433 -1.26 3.31 17.80
C GLU A 433 -2.04 2.68 16.65
N ALA A 434 -1.33 2.29 15.58
CA ALA A 434 -1.94 1.61 14.45
C ALA A 434 -2.38 0.20 14.84
N ASP A 435 -3.61 -0.17 14.44
CA ASP A 435 -4.19 -1.49 14.67
C ASP A 435 -3.21 -2.60 14.32
N ARG A 436 -3.01 -3.51 15.28
CA ARG A 436 -2.17 -4.69 15.10
C ARG A 436 -3.05 -5.91 15.20
N HIS A 437 -3.12 -6.69 14.13
CA HIS A 437 -3.78 -7.99 14.16
C HIS A 437 -2.90 -9.07 14.79
N CYS A 438 -3.52 -10.06 15.42
CA CYS A 438 -2.84 -11.23 15.95
C CYS A 438 -2.36 -12.18 14.84
N GLY A 439 -1.10 -12.60 14.88
CA GLY A 439 -0.54 -13.54 13.90
C GLY A 439 0.98 -13.44 13.76
N PHE A 440 1.52 -13.90 12.63
CA PHE A 440 2.95 -13.81 12.34
C PHE A 440 3.24 -12.72 11.31
N ARG A 441 4.08 -11.75 11.68
CA ARG A 441 4.71 -10.82 10.74
C ARG A 441 5.90 -11.50 10.06
N VAL A 442 5.96 -11.42 8.74
CA VAL A 442 7.05 -11.97 7.93
C VAL A 442 8.06 -10.88 7.63
N ASP A 443 9.21 -10.93 8.30
CA ASP A 443 10.32 -10.01 8.08
C ASP A 443 11.37 -10.66 7.16
N PHE A 444 11.75 -9.96 6.09
CA PHE A 444 12.76 -10.45 5.16
C PHE A 444 14.16 -10.21 5.72
N ILE A 445 14.97 -11.27 5.78
CA ILE A 445 16.34 -11.19 6.27
C ILE A 445 17.27 -10.88 5.07
N PRO A 446 18.08 -9.82 5.13
CA PRO A 446 19.02 -9.49 4.06
C PRO A 446 20.11 -10.55 3.95
N PHE A 447 20.50 -10.91 2.72
CA PHE A 447 21.68 -11.73 2.49
C PHE A 447 22.95 -10.87 2.57
N ALA A 448 24.12 -11.51 2.64
CA ALA A 448 25.41 -10.81 2.71
C ALA A 448 25.60 -9.79 1.58
N GLY A 449 25.09 -10.08 0.37
CA GLY A 449 25.16 -9.16 -0.77
C GLY A 449 24.25 -7.93 -0.69
N ASP A 450 23.24 -7.94 0.19
CA ASP A 450 22.34 -6.80 0.41
C ASP A 450 22.92 -5.80 1.43
N ILE A 451 23.84 -6.25 2.29
CA ILE A 451 24.46 -5.44 3.33
C ILE A 451 25.56 -4.57 2.71
N ARG A 452 25.46 -3.25 2.90
CA ARG A 452 26.46 -2.28 2.42
C ARG A 452 27.37 -1.85 3.57
N LYS A 453 28.68 -2.06 3.41
CA LYS A 453 29.69 -1.50 4.30
C LYS A 453 29.94 -0.04 3.92
N LEU A 454 29.88 0.86 4.90
CA LEU A 454 30.04 2.29 4.72
C LEU A 454 31.32 2.74 5.45
N PRO A 455 32.49 2.73 4.77
CA PRO A 455 33.78 2.94 5.43
C PRO A 455 33.90 4.32 6.10
N PHE A 456 33.25 5.36 5.56
CA PHE A 456 33.29 6.70 6.15
C PHE A 456 32.59 6.79 7.52
N LEU A 457 31.62 5.92 7.82
CA LEU A 457 31.00 5.85 9.15
C LEU A 457 31.87 5.10 10.15
N GLU A 458 32.72 4.18 9.68
CA GLU A 458 33.68 3.44 10.50
C GLU A 458 34.88 4.34 10.85
N GLU A 459 35.29 5.22 9.93
CA GLU A 459 36.35 6.21 10.15
C GLU A 459 35.87 7.42 11.00
N SER A 460 34.61 7.85 10.85
CA SER A 460 34.02 8.92 11.68
C SER A 460 33.62 8.47 13.09
N ALA A 461 33.89 7.21 13.47
CA ALA A 461 33.66 6.70 14.82
C ALA A 461 34.59 7.34 15.87
N THR A 462 35.61 8.11 15.44
CA THR A 462 36.17 9.20 16.24
C THR A 462 35.18 10.38 16.25
N ALA A 463 33.96 10.14 16.73
CA ALA A 463 32.98 11.20 16.92
C ALA A 463 33.55 12.20 17.93
N SER A 464 33.48 13.50 17.62
CA SER A 464 33.73 14.55 18.60
C SER A 464 32.93 14.25 19.87
N GLU A 465 33.58 14.27 21.03
CA GLU A 465 32.91 14.01 22.32
C GLU A 465 31.77 15.02 22.49
N VAL A 466 30.53 14.52 22.42
CA VAL A 466 29.33 15.32 22.67
C VAL A 466 29.24 15.55 24.18
N THR A 467 29.11 16.80 24.61
CA THR A 467 28.95 17.11 26.04
C THR A 467 27.55 16.76 26.55
N ASP A 468 27.44 16.47 27.85
CA ASP A 468 26.15 16.20 28.49
C ASP A 468 25.18 17.40 28.37
N GLU A 469 25.70 18.63 28.42
CA GLU A 469 24.92 19.86 28.22
C GLU A 469 24.29 19.94 26.83
N GLN A 470 25.05 19.57 25.79
CA GLN A 470 24.56 19.48 24.41
C GLN A 470 23.47 18.42 24.28
N THR A 471 23.67 17.27 24.90
CA THR A 471 22.69 16.17 24.90
C THR A 471 21.39 16.58 25.59
N ASP A 472 21.48 17.28 26.73
CA ASP A 472 20.32 17.73 27.48
C ASP A 472 19.55 18.86 26.78
N LEU A 473 20.24 19.74 26.04
CA LEU A 473 19.61 20.71 25.16
C LEU A 473 18.75 20.01 24.09
N PHE A 474 19.32 19.02 23.39
CA PHE A 474 18.58 18.26 22.37
C PHE A 474 17.43 17.43 22.95
N LYS A 475 17.57 16.89 24.17
CA LYS A 475 16.42 16.25 24.86
C LYS A 475 15.29 17.24 25.11
N LYS A 476 15.58 18.50 25.48
CA LYS A 476 14.55 19.55 25.66
C LYS A 476 13.91 19.90 24.32
N MET A 477 14.70 20.05 23.25
CA MET A 477 14.21 20.31 21.90
C MET A 477 13.27 19.22 21.42
N ILE A 478 13.68 17.95 21.49
CA ILE A 478 12.88 16.79 21.08
C ILE A 478 11.56 16.74 21.87
N LYS A 479 11.58 17.02 23.18
CA LYS A 479 10.36 17.06 24.00
C LYS A 479 9.35 18.12 23.54
N LYS A 480 9.81 19.28 23.06
CA LYS A 480 8.92 20.35 22.57
C LYS A 480 8.31 20.06 21.20
N VAL A 481 9.08 19.44 20.30
CA VAL A 481 8.65 19.13 18.93
C VAL A 481 7.95 17.77 18.85
N LYS A 482 7.98 16.98 19.93
CA LYS A 482 7.30 15.68 20.01
C LYS A 482 5.81 15.82 19.70
N PHE A 483 5.36 15.04 18.73
CA PHE A 483 3.95 14.85 18.41
C PHE A 483 3.64 13.35 18.37
N LYS A 484 2.36 13.00 18.42
CA LYS A 484 1.92 11.61 18.26
C LYS A 484 1.89 11.28 16.77
N PHE A 485 2.77 10.38 16.34
CA PHE A 485 2.81 9.92 14.95
C PHE A 485 1.76 8.84 14.74
N HIS A 486 0.92 9.02 13.72
CA HIS A 486 0.05 7.97 13.21
C HIS A 486 0.12 7.97 11.67
N PRO A 487 0.25 6.79 11.01
CA PRO A 487 0.44 6.74 9.56
C PRO A 487 -0.67 7.36 8.71
N THR A 488 -1.89 7.50 9.24
CA THR A 488 -3.04 8.08 8.52
C THR A 488 -3.04 9.60 8.51
N HIS A 489 -2.21 10.26 9.33
CA HIS A 489 -2.07 11.72 9.33
C HIS A 489 -1.33 12.26 8.09
N PHE A 490 -0.70 11.39 7.31
CA PHE A 490 0.10 11.77 6.15
C PHE A 490 -0.46 11.12 4.89
N GLU A 491 -0.75 11.95 3.91
CA GLU A 491 -1.25 11.54 2.60
C GLU A 491 -0.16 11.73 1.55
N ASP A 492 -0.22 10.98 0.44
CA ASP A 492 0.74 11.13 -0.66
C ASP A 492 0.36 12.35 -1.51
N PRO A 493 1.13 13.47 -1.46
CA PRO A 493 0.77 14.70 -2.18
C PRO A 493 0.73 14.49 -3.70
N SER A 494 1.56 13.58 -4.22
CA SER A 494 1.59 13.27 -5.65
C SER A 494 0.31 12.54 -6.10
N SER A 495 -0.20 11.65 -5.25
CA SER A 495 -1.47 10.97 -5.49
C SER A 495 -2.64 11.94 -5.38
N GLN A 496 -2.66 12.78 -4.35
CA GLN A 496 -3.73 13.76 -4.16
C GLN A 496 -3.79 14.75 -5.32
N ASN A 497 -2.65 15.34 -5.69
CA ASN A 497 -2.58 16.26 -6.82
C ASN A 497 -3.11 15.62 -8.11
N LEU A 498 -2.79 14.35 -8.37
CA LEU A 498 -3.32 13.65 -9.54
C LEU A 498 -4.84 13.52 -9.50
N PHE A 499 -5.41 13.09 -8.37
CA PHE A 499 -6.87 12.91 -8.26
C PHE A 499 -7.62 14.24 -8.28
N ILE A 500 -7.09 15.27 -7.62
CA ILE A 500 -7.61 16.64 -7.67
C ILE A 500 -7.64 17.15 -9.11
N ASN A 501 -6.57 16.95 -9.89
CA ASN A 501 -6.52 17.35 -11.29
C ASN A 501 -7.47 16.55 -12.19
N ILE A 502 -7.70 15.26 -11.90
CA ILE A 502 -8.69 14.46 -12.62
C ILE A 502 -10.10 14.95 -12.27
N GLU A 503 -10.35 15.22 -11.00
CA GLU A 503 -11.63 15.70 -10.49
C GLU A 503 -11.98 17.08 -11.05
N SER A 504 -11.03 18.01 -11.09
CA SER A 504 -11.21 19.33 -11.70
C SER A 504 -11.54 19.22 -13.19
N LEU A 505 -10.85 18.35 -13.93
CA LEU A 505 -11.14 18.05 -15.35
C LEU A 505 -12.51 17.39 -15.57
N VAL A 506 -13.00 16.64 -14.58
CA VAL A 506 -14.25 15.88 -14.65
C VAL A 506 -15.46 16.73 -14.25
N PHE A 507 -15.31 17.61 -13.26
CA PHE A 507 -16.39 18.45 -12.75
C PHE A 507 -16.29 19.91 -13.20
N ASP A 508 -15.36 20.23 -14.10
CA ASP A 508 -15.08 21.58 -14.60
C ASP A 508 -14.94 22.61 -13.46
N VAL A 509 -14.25 22.20 -12.39
CA VAL A 509 -13.98 23.06 -11.21
C VAL A 509 -12.62 23.72 -11.41
N GLU A 510 -12.59 25.05 -11.49
CA GLU A 510 -11.35 25.82 -11.54
C GLU A 510 -10.70 25.86 -10.14
N ASP A 511 -9.40 25.59 -10.07
CA ASP A 511 -8.51 25.81 -8.92
C ASP A 511 -8.85 25.09 -7.60
N ALA A 512 -8.66 23.76 -7.57
CA ALA A 512 -8.60 23.03 -6.30
C ALA A 512 -7.20 23.09 -5.67
N GLU A 513 -7.10 23.69 -4.48
CA GLU A 513 -5.84 23.82 -3.74
C GLU A 513 -5.38 22.48 -3.17
N LEU A 514 -4.09 22.16 -3.35
CA LEU A 514 -3.45 20.98 -2.75
C LEU A 514 -2.87 21.35 -1.38
N PHE A 515 -3.40 20.74 -0.32
CA PHE A 515 -2.79 20.79 1.00
C PHE A 515 -1.77 19.64 1.18
N ASP A 516 -0.50 19.97 1.36
CA ASP A 516 0.58 18.99 1.54
C ASP A 516 0.82 18.71 3.04
N SER A 517 0.24 17.62 3.53
CA SER A 517 0.41 17.16 4.92
C SER A 517 1.83 16.70 5.27
N THR A 518 2.72 16.51 4.29
CA THR A 518 4.09 16.05 4.53
C THR A 518 5.07 17.17 4.82
N ARG A 519 4.67 18.43 4.57
CA ARG A 519 5.51 19.60 4.87
C ARG A 519 5.53 19.87 6.37
N PRO A 520 6.71 20.15 6.96
CA PRO A 520 6.78 20.61 8.33
C PRO A 520 6.06 21.96 8.46
N ASP A 521 5.30 22.10 9.53
CA ASP A 521 4.71 23.36 9.96
C ASP A 521 5.81 24.21 10.61
N CYS A 522 6.58 24.92 9.78
CA CYS A 522 7.75 25.71 10.19
C CYS A 522 7.36 26.76 11.24
N ASP A 523 6.27 27.50 11.03
CA ASP A 523 5.83 28.57 11.93
C ASP A 523 5.60 28.04 13.36
N ARG A 524 4.93 26.90 13.47
CA ARG A 524 4.66 26.26 14.77
C ARG A 524 5.92 25.67 15.39
N ILE A 525 6.85 25.17 14.59
CA ILE A 525 8.13 24.64 15.06
C ILE A 525 8.97 25.81 15.60
N ASP A 526 9.09 26.90 14.85
CA ASP A 526 9.87 28.08 15.20
C ASP A 526 9.36 28.71 16.49
N THR A 527 8.03 28.91 16.61
CA THR A 527 7.40 29.41 17.84
C THR A 527 7.72 28.55 19.08
N LYS A 528 7.82 27.22 18.91
CA LYS A 528 8.14 26.31 20.02
C LYS A 528 9.63 26.31 20.37
N LEU A 529 10.49 26.50 19.37
CA LEU A 529 11.94 26.43 19.48
C LEU A 529 12.59 27.78 19.83
N GLU A 530 11.91 28.90 19.60
CA GLU A 530 12.36 30.26 19.91
C GLU A 530 13.16 30.39 21.23
N PRO A 531 12.68 29.90 22.40
CA PRO A 531 13.43 30.02 23.66
C PRO A 531 14.64 29.09 23.82
N ILE A 532 14.87 28.17 22.87
CA ILE A 532 15.99 27.21 22.86
C ILE A 532 17.07 27.64 21.86
N LEU A 533 16.73 28.47 20.87
CA LEU A 533 17.65 28.89 19.80
C LEU A 533 18.87 29.62 20.36
N THR A 534 18.71 30.53 21.31
CA THR A 534 19.82 31.24 21.95
C THR A 534 20.79 30.30 22.69
N ASP A 535 20.26 29.26 23.34
CA ASP A 535 21.09 28.24 24.00
C ASP A 535 21.82 27.35 22.98
N MET A 536 21.21 27.11 21.81
CA MET A 536 21.80 26.35 20.71
C MET A 536 22.94 27.11 20.04
N GLU A 537 22.73 28.38 19.70
CA GLU A 537 23.76 29.27 19.14
C GLU A 537 24.95 29.41 20.08
N ARG A 538 24.71 29.50 21.39
CA ARG A 538 25.78 29.56 22.40
C ARG A 538 26.61 28.27 22.46
N LEU A 539 25.99 27.10 22.31
CA LEU A 539 26.63 25.79 22.51
C LEU A 539 27.28 25.22 21.24
N PHE A 540 26.77 25.57 20.06
CA PHE A 540 27.23 25.03 18.78
C PHE A 540 27.88 26.09 17.87
N GLY A 541 27.73 27.38 18.18
CA GLY A 541 28.19 28.49 17.33
C GLY A 541 27.23 28.77 16.17
N GLU A 542 27.59 29.74 15.33
CA GLU A 542 26.92 29.96 14.04
C GLU A 542 27.38 28.91 13.03
N ASP A 543 26.43 28.33 12.28
CA ASP A 543 26.74 27.47 11.15
C ASP A 543 27.48 28.28 10.08
N VAL A 544 28.72 27.89 9.77
CA VAL A 544 29.43 28.44 8.61
C VAL A 544 28.76 27.87 7.36
N GLU A 545 27.91 28.66 6.71
CA GLU A 545 27.36 28.30 5.40
C GLU A 545 28.52 28.16 4.40
N GLU A 546 28.98 26.92 4.16
CA GLU A 546 29.83 26.64 3.01
C GLU A 546 29.00 26.84 1.74
N ALA A 547 29.25 27.95 1.05
CA ALA A 547 28.63 28.27 -0.24
C ALA A 547 28.68 27.05 -1.18
N PRO A 548 27.57 26.72 -1.87
CA PRO A 548 27.47 25.49 -2.65
C PRO A 548 28.52 25.50 -3.76
N LYS A 549 29.54 24.63 -3.64
CA LYS A 549 30.48 24.38 -4.73
C LYS A 549 29.70 23.84 -5.92
N ARG A 550 29.42 24.72 -6.89
CA ARG A 550 28.89 24.35 -8.21
C ARG A 550 29.72 23.19 -8.76
N ARG A 551 29.14 22.00 -8.84
CA ARG A 551 29.71 20.91 -9.63
C ARG A 551 29.70 21.35 -11.09
N ARG A 552 30.87 21.64 -11.64
CA ARG A 552 31.05 21.87 -13.07
C ARG A 552 30.77 20.54 -13.77
N ASN A 553 29.70 20.49 -14.56
CA ASN A 553 29.46 19.41 -15.51
C ASN A 553 30.57 19.47 -16.56
N GLU A 554 31.50 18.51 -16.54
CA GLU A 554 32.35 18.21 -17.69
C GLU A 554 31.56 17.29 -18.61
N GLY A 555 30.93 17.91 -19.60
CA GLY A 555 30.44 17.23 -20.79
C GLY A 555 31.61 16.82 -21.67
N THR A 556 31.44 15.65 -22.27
CA THR A 556 32.26 15.00 -23.28
C THR A 556 32.70 15.93 -24.42
N ASP A 557 34.00 15.97 -24.68
CA ASP A 557 34.53 16.08 -26.04
C ASP A 557 35.82 15.25 -26.15
N HIS A 558 35.87 14.45 -27.22
CA HIS A 558 37.00 13.63 -27.62
C HIS A 558 38.11 14.53 -28.16
N ASP A 559 39.30 14.52 -27.54
CA ASP A 559 40.56 14.55 -28.27
C ASP A 559 41.73 14.06 -27.40
N CYS A 560 42.60 13.28 -28.03
CA CYS A 560 43.69 12.51 -27.43
C CYS A 560 44.84 13.39 -26.91
N GLU A 561 45.04 13.45 -25.59
CA GLU A 561 46.33 13.76 -24.95
C GLU A 561 46.54 12.96 -23.65
N PRO A 562 47.80 12.70 -23.23
CA PRO A 562 48.16 11.54 -22.44
C PRO A 562 47.71 11.64 -20.98
N ARG A 563 47.14 10.53 -20.46
CA ARG A 563 46.79 10.29 -19.06
C ARG A 563 47.78 10.93 -18.07
N ALA A 564 47.32 11.97 -17.36
CA ALA A 564 47.97 12.43 -16.15
C ALA A 564 48.01 11.27 -15.13
N LYS A 565 49.21 10.92 -14.65
CA LYS A 565 49.38 9.93 -13.56
C LYS A 565 48.64 10.45 -12.33
N GLY A 566 47.77 9.61 -11.75
CA GLY A 566 46.98 9.95 -10.57
C GLY A 566 47.81 10.52 -9.40
N PRO A 567 47.16 11.24 -8.47
CA PRO A 567 47.85 11.95 -7.40
C PRO A 567 48.69 10.97 -6.58
N ARG A 568 49.99 11.27 -6.47
CA ARG A 568 50.92 10.48 -5.64
C ARG A 568 50.60 10.77 -4.18
N VAL A 569 50.18 9.74 -3.46
CA VAL A 569 49.87 9.80 -2.01
C VAL A 569 51.12 10.28 -1.26
N ALA A 570 51.02 11.42 -0.59
CA ALA A 570 52.00 11.86 0.39
C ALA A 570 51.63 11.23 1.74
N PRO A 571 52.49 10.38 2.34
CA PRO A 571 52.23 9.80 3.64
C PRO A 571 52.29 10.90 4.72
N VAL A 572 51.37 10.83 5.70
CA VAL A 572 51.21 11.86 6.72
C VAL A 572 52.17 11.62 7.91
N ASN A 573 52.57 10.36 8.16
CA ASN A 573 53.45 9.97 9.27
C ASN A 573 54.50 8.90 8.88
N ASP A 574 55.59 8.84 9.66
CA ASP A 574 56.72 7.91 9.48
C ASP A 574 56.31 6.43 9.60
N GLU A 575 55.32 6.09 10.42
CA GLU A 575 54.79 4.72 10.58
C GLU A 575 54.03 4.23 9.34
N GLU A 576 53.35 5.15 8.65
CA GLU A 576 52.61 4.87 7.42
C GLU A 576 53.57 4.61 6.25
N LEU A 577 54.71 5.31 6.23
CA LEU A 577 55.81 5.07 5.29
C LEU A 577 56.37 3.64 5.43
N VAL A 578 56.64 3.20 6.67
CA VAL A 578 57.15 1.86 6.98
C VAL A 578 56.16 0.76 6.58
N ASN A 579 54.86 0.98 6.80
CA ASN A 579 53.82 0.02 6.41
C ASN A 579 53.68 -0.09 4.88
N LEU A 580 53.80 1.01 4.13
CA LEU A 580 53.79 1.00 2.66
C LEU A 580 55.01 0.27 2.06
N LEU A 581 56.14 0.29 2.77
CA LEU A 581 57.35 -0.44 2.41
C LEU A 581 57.22 -1.95 2.63
N LYS A 582 56.68 -2.37 3.78
CA LYS A 582 56.38 -3.78 4.08
C LYS A 582 55.40 -4.39 3.07
N GLN A 583 54.49 -3.59 2.52
CA GLN A 583 53.56 -4.00 1.46
C GLN A 583 54.16 -3.99 0.03
N GLY A 584 55.45 -3.67 -0.14
CA GLY A 584 56.13 -3.69 -1.43
C GLY A 584 55.73 -2.55 -2.38
N LYS A 585 54.99 -1.53 -1.91
CA LYS A 585 54.46 -0.42 -2.73
C LYS A 585 55.45 0.75 -2.85
N VAL A 586 56.75 0.47 -3.00
CA VAL A 586 57.79 1.51 -3.16
C VAL A 586 57.51 2.42 -4.38
N GLY A 587 56.82 1.88 -5.40
CA GLY A 587 56.45 2.57 -6.63
C GLY A 587 55.56 3.80 -6.48
N SER A 588 54.78 3.93 -5.40
CA SER A 588 53.87 5.06 -5.18
C SER A 588 54.54 6.29 -4.52
N LEU A 589 55.64 6.09 -3.80
CA LEU A 589 56.33 7.14 -3.03
C LEU A 589 57.23 8.01 -3.92
N THR A 590 57.40 9.30 -3.60
CA THR A 590 58.32 10.16 -4.35
C THR A 590 59.75 10.06 -3.80
N ILE A 591 60.75 10.20 -4.68
CA ILE A 591 62.17 10.15 -4.31
C ILE A 591 62.55 11.17 -3.21
N PRO A 592 62.00 12.40 -3.19
CA PRO A 592 62.28 13.37 -2.12
C PRO A 592 61.84 12.88 -0.74
N VAL A 593 60.64 12.28 -0.61
CA VAL A 593 60.11 11.76 0.67
C VAL A 593 60.99 10.64 1.22
N LEU A 594 61.44 9.74 0.34
CA LEU A 594 62.37 8.65 0.71
C LEU A 594 63.74 9.17 1.14
N LYS A 595 64.21 10.27 0.55
CA LYS A 595 65.50 10.89 0.90
C LYS A 595 65.43 11.63 2.23
N ASP A 596 64.34 12.36 2.49
CA ASP A 596 64.13 13.11 3.73
C ASP A 596 64.05 12.16 4.94
N TYR A 597 63.31 11.07 4.82
CA TYR A 597 63.24 10.04 5.86
C TYR A 597 64.60 9.39 6.16
N LEU A 598 65.33 8.95 5.13
CA LEU A 598 66.66 8.33 5.31
C LEU A 598 67.71 9.32 5.84
N GLN A 599 67.56 10.62 5.56
CA GLN A 599 68.39 11.67 6.16
C GLN A 599 68.08 11.87 7.64
N ARG A 600 66.81 11.86 8.05
CA ARG A 600 66.41 11.89 9.47
C ARG A 600 66.92 10.68 10.25
N GLN A 601 66.99 9.51 9.61
CA GLN A 601 67.56 8.28 10.16
C GLN A 601 69.10 8.21 10.08
N GLY A 602 69.78 9.28 9.65
CA GLY A 602 71.24 9.38 9.69
C GLY A 602 72.01 8.56 8.65
N VAL A 603 71.35 8.05 7.62
CA VAL A 603 71.98 7.20 6.59
C VAL A 603 72.80 8.05 5.62
N ARG A 604 74.05 7.65 5.33
CA ARG A 604 74.95 8.37 4.40
C ARG A 604 74.92 7.76 2.99
N GLY A 605 75.24 8.58 1.98
CA GLY A 605 75.34 8.16 0.56
C GLY A 605 73.98 7.87 -0.10
N ILE A 606 73.06 8.84 -0.04
CA ILE A 606 71.67 8.73 -0.54
C ILE A 606 71.46 9.54 -1.84
N SER A 607 72.33 10.51 -2.14
CA SER A 607 72.14 11.50 -3.22
C SER A 607 72.01 10.88 -4.61
N GLN A 608 72.80 9.85 -4.93
CA GLN A 608 72.85 9.19 -6.24
C GLN A 608 72.04 7.89 -6.35
N LEU A 609 71.27 7.51 -5.32
CA LEU A 609 70.51 6.26 -5.34
C LEU A 609 69.21 6.40 -6.15
N THR A 610 68.96 5.38 -6.98
CA THR A 610 67.67 5.20 -7.66
C THR A 610 66.59 4.82 -6.65
N LYS A 611 65.32 5.02 -7.02
CA LYS A 611 64.16 4.74 -6.15
C LYS A 611 64.14 3.32 -5.56
N SER A 612 64.57 2.32 -6.33
CA SER A 612 64.73 0.94 -5.86
C SER A 612 65.90 0.77 -4.89
N GLY A 613 67.01 1.49 -5.10
CA GLY A 613 68.15 1.54 -4.17
C GLY A 613 67.82 2.20 -2.83
N LEU A 614 66.98 3.24 -2.84
CA LEU A 614 66.46 3.89 -1.63
C LEU A 614 65.57 2.94 -0.82
N GLY A 615 64.67 2.22 -1.49
CA GLY A 615 63.81 1.21 -0.84
C GLY A 615 64.61 0.08 -0.17
N ARG A 616 65.68 -0.40 -0.79
CA ARG A 616 66.55 -1.44 -0.20
C ARG A 616 67.32 -0.95 1.04
N LYS A 617 67.84 0.28 1.03
CA LYS A 617 68.56 0.83 2.19
C LYS A 617 67.63 0.98 3.40
N MET A 618 66.39 1.37 3.17
CA MET A 618 65.40 1.56 4.23
C MET A 618 64.98 0.24 4.87
N GLY A 619 64.81 -0.83 4.07
CA GLY A 619 64.58 -2.18 4.58
C GLY A 619 65.75 -2.78 5.38
N SER A 620 66.93 -2.16 5.36
CA SER A 620 68.10 -2.53 6.17
C SER A 620 68.23 -1.69 7.45
N VAL A 621 67.44 -0.63 7.63
CA VAL A 621 67.45 0.24 8.81
C VAL A 621 66.42 -0.22 9.85
N ASP A 622 65.29 -0.80 9.40
CA ASP A 622 64.22 -1.31 10.26
C ASP A 622 64.27 -2.85 10.48
N GLY A 623 65.33 -3.51 10.01
CA GLY A 623 65.53 -4.97 10.07
C GLY A 623 66.38 -5.44 11.23
#